data_AF-A0A424SRB2-F1
#
_entry.id   AF-A0A424SRB2-F1
#
_cell.length_a   1.000
_cell.length_b   1.000
_cell.length_c   1.000
_cell.angle_alpha   90.00
_cell.angle_beta   90.00
_cell.angle_gamma   90.00
#
_symmetry.space_group_name_H-M   'P 1'
#
loop_
_entity.id
_entity.type
_entity.pdbx_description
1 polymer ?
#
loop_
_entity_poly.entity_id
_entity_poly.type
_entity_poly.pdbx_seq_one_letter_code
_entity_poly.pdbx_strand_id
1 'polypeptide(L)'
;MNNNNIEWTKLAEVNSFQDNPQQLLKIKRDDILVIKDEEKFYAINNRCPHLGLALNVGGCDMKNKTVHCKFHSSDFSFETGEAKEWLNVKGFEKFMMWLFTKFDPDAKKMMTMEPKPVETFHTKVEDDHVWVGIDNSA
;
A
#
# COMPACT_ATOMS: atom_id res chain seq x y z
N MET A 1 7.01 -8.15 22.99
CA MET A 1 7.37 -8.34 21.58
C MET A 1 8.88 -8.22 21.50
N ASN A 2 9.59 -9.28 21.12
CA ASN A 2 11.04 -9.26 21.05
C ASN A 2 11.45 -8.44 19.83
N ASN A 3 12.07 -7.28 20.02
CA ASN A 3 12.61 -6.43 18.94
C ASN A 3 13.76 -7.08 18.13
N ASN A 4 14.01 -8.38 18.28
CA ASN A 4 15.15 -9.08 17.70
C ASN A 4 14.90 -9.65 16.29
N ASN A 5 13.71 -9.46 15.70
CA ASN A 5 13.36 -10.03 14.38
C ASN A 5 13.04 -8.99 13.30
N ILE A 6 13.13 -7.69 13.61
CA ILE A 6 12.94 -6.62 12.62
C ILE A 6 14.25 -6.41 11.86
N GLU A 7 14.24 -6.69 10.56
CA GLU A 7 15.35 -6.37 9.66
C GLU A 7 15.21 -4.92 9.17
N TRP A 8 16.08 -4.05 9.65
CA TRP A 8 16.10 -2.63 9.29
C TRP A 8 16.93 -2.38 8.04
N THR A 9 16.35 -1.72 7.05
CA THR A 9 17.03 -1.29 5.82
C THR A 9 17.07 0.23 5.75
N LYS A 10 18.28 0.80 5.60
CA LYS A 10 18.49 2.23 5.31
C LYS A 10 18.09 2.50 3.87
N LEU A 11 17.26 3.52 3.62
CA LEU A 11 16.77 3.78 2.26
C LEU A 11 17.16 5.13 1.70
N ALA A 12 16.52 6.20 2.16
CA ALA A 12 16.59 7.52 1.55
C ALA A 12 16.80 8.61 2.60
N GLU A 13 17.45 9.71 2.21
CA GLU A 13 17.57 10.89 3.05
C GLU A 13 16.20 11.51 3.30
N VAL A 14 15.97 12.00 4.52
CA VAL A 14 14.73 12.70 4.91
C VAL A 14 14.44 13.88 3.99
N ASN A 15 15.48 14.59 3.56
CA ASN A 15 15.36 15.76 2.68
C ASN A 15 14.83 15.42 1.28
N SER A 16 15.02 14.19 0.79
CA SER A 16 14.47 13.78 -0.51
C SER A 16 12.93 13.82 -0.54
N PHE A 17 12.27 13.81 0.62
CA PHE A 17 10.82 13.86 0.76
C PHE A 17 10.24 15.28 0.85
N GLN A 18 11.06 16.33 0.78
CA GLN A 18 10.56 17.72 0.86
C GLN A 18 9.66 18.07 -0.35
N ASP A 19 10.15 17.82 -1.56
CA ASP A 19 9.42 18.09 -2.80
C ASP A 19 8.67 16.86 -3.34
N ASN A 20 9.03 15.68 -2.84
CA ASN A 20 8.41 14.42 -3.23
C ASN A 20 8.01 13.60 -1.99
N PRO A 21 6.87 13.91 -1.35
CA PRO A 21 6.46 13.27 -0.09
C PRO A 21 6.08 11.80 -0.26
N GLN A 22 6.01 11.27 -1.48
CA GLN A 22 5.65 9.87 -1.77
C GLN A 22 6.72 9.26 -2.65
N GLN A 23 7.42 8.24 -2.15
CA GLN A 23 8.52 7.60 -2.88
C GLN A 23 8.35 6.09 -2.91
N LEU A 24 8.67 5.50 -4.07
CA LEU A 24 8.86 4.06 -4.18
C LEU A 24 10.30 3.72 -3.89
N LEU A 25 10.51 2.94 -2.84
CA LEU A 25 11.83 2.50 -2.40
C LEU A 25 11.87 0.98 -2.41
N LYS A 26 12.95 0.41 -2.93
CA LYS A 26 13.07 -1.03 -3.12
C LYS A 26 13.76 -1.66 -1.91
N ILE A 27 13.12 -2.69 -1.34
CA ILE A 27 13.75 -3.60 -0.37
C ILE A 27 13.74 -5.00 -0.99
N LYS A 28 14.95 -5.53 -1.27
CA LYS A 28 15.12 -6.82 -1.97
C LYS A 28 14.35 -6.80 -3.32
N ARG A 29 13.24 -7.55 -3.40
CA ARG A 29 12.41 -7.68 -4.61
C ARG A 29 11.10 -6.89 -4.55
N ASP A 30 10.81 -6.24 -3.41
CA ASP A 30 9.55 -5.59 -3.15
C ASP A 30 9.69 -4.07 -3.23
N ASP A 31 8.72 -3.45 -3.89
CA ASP A 31 8.61 -2.00 -3.96
C ASP A 31 7.74 -1.54 -2.78
N ILE A 32 8.33 -0.69 -1.93
CA ILE A 32 7.71 -0.15 -0.73
C ILE A 32 7.32 1.30 -1.03
N LEU A 33 6.05 1.63 -0.85
CA LEU A 33 5.60 3.01 -0.93
C LEU A 33 5.81 3.66 0.43
N VAL A 34 6.77 4.58 0.49
CA VAL A 34 7.07 5.39 1.68
C VAL A 34 6.44 6.76 1.51
N ILE A 35 5.69 7.17 2.53
CA ILE A 35 4.87 8.38 2.53
C ILE A 35 5.32 9.24 3.71
N LYS A 36 5.73 10.47 3.43
CA LYS A 36 5.94 11.52 4.43
C LYS A 36 4.66 12.30 4.61
N ASP A 37 4.18 12.35 5.84
CA ASP A 37 3.03 13.15 6.26
C ASP A 37 3.41 13.90 7.54
N GLU A 38 3.54 15.21 7.42
CA GLU A 38 4.15 16.08 8.44
C GLU A 38 5.58 15.59 8.82
N GLU A 39 5.82 15.32 10.10
CA GLU A 39 7.09 14.81 10.64
C GLU A 39 7.15 13.28 10.72
N LYS A 40 6.12 12.58 10.20
CA LYS A 40 6.02 11.13 10.27
C LYS A 40 6.22 10.47 8.92
N PHE A 41 6.78 9.26 8.96
CA PHE A 41 6.95 8.39 7.81
C PHE A 41 6.10 7.13 7.96
N TYR A 42 5.41 6.78 6.89
CA TYR A 42 4.65 5.54 6.78
C TYR A 42 5.22 4.71 5.63
N ALA A 43 5.15 3.40 5.75
CA ALA A 43 5.64 2.48 4.74
C ALA A 43 4.61 1.38 4.53
N ILE A 44 4.19 1.18 3.28
CA ILE A 44 3.27 0.12 2.88
C ILE A 44 3.82 -0.63 1.68
N ASN A 45 3.38 -1.88 1.50
CA ASN A 45 3.69 -2.63 0.30
C ASN A 45 2.99 -1.97 -0.89
N ASN A 46 3.73 -1.68 -1.97
CA ASN A 46 3.12 -1.08 -3.17
C ASN A 46 2.20 -2.06 -3.92
N ARG A 47 2.15 -3.34 -3.53
CA ARG A 47 1.24 -4.33 -4.10
C ARG A 47 -0.11 -4.29 -3.41
N CYS A 48 -1.15 -3.96 -4.16
CA CYS A 48 -2.53 -4.05 -3.71
C CYS A 48 -2.84 -5.50 -3.24
N PRO A 49 -3.42 -5.70 -2.04
CA PRO A 49 -3.68 -7.03 -1.48
C PRO A 49 -4.79 -7.80 -2.23
N HIS A 50 -5.42 -7.18 -3.22
CA HIS A 50 -6.37 -7.82 -4.14
C HIS A 50 -5.66 -8.65 -5.22
N LEU A 51 -5.03 -8.00 -6.19
CA LEU A 51 -4.40 -8.64 -7.35
C LEU A 51 -2.92 -8.28 -7.54
N GLY A 52 -2.29 -7.67 -6.53
CA GLY A 52 -0.87 -7.33 -6.55
C GLY A 52 -0.49 -6.17 -7.47
N LEU A 53 -1.48 -5.41 -7.96
CA LEU A 53 -1.27 -4.23 -8.80
C LEU A 53 -0.71 -3.06 -7.99
N ALA A 54 0.09 -2.22 -8.64
CA ALA A 54 0.77 -1.10 -8.01
C ALA A 54 -0.23 -0.11 -7.40
N LEU A 55 -0.04 0.30 -6.14
CA LEU A 55 -0.90 1.25 -5.43
C LEU A 55 -0.50 2.71 -5.72
N ASN A 56 0.80 2.99 -5.86
CA ASN A 56 1.32 4.33 -6.09
C ASN A 56 0.74 5.01 -7.34
N VAL A 57 0.25 4.24 -8.32
CA VAL A 57 -0.32 4.78 -9.55
C VAL A 57 -1.70 5.40 -9.38
N GLY A 58 -2.38 5.16 -8.25
CA GLY A 58 -3.64 5.82 -7.91
C GLY A 58 -3.47 7.00 -6.95
N GLY A 59 -2.30 7.13 -6.32
CA GLY A 59 -1.93 8.25 -5.44
C GLY A 59 -2.45 8.13 -4.01
N CYS A 60 -1.94 9.01 -3.15
CA CYS A 60 -2.37 9.10 -1.75
C CYS A 60 -3.26 10.34 -1.51
N ASP A 61 -4.34 10.14 -0.75
CA ASP A 61 -5.10 11.21 -0.12
C ASP A 61 -4.49 11.48 1.25
N MET A 62 -3.71 12.55 1.35
CA MET A 62 -3.03 12.94 2.59
C MET A 62 -4.00 13.38 3.69
N LYS A 63 -5.19 13.88 3.34
CA LYS A 63 -6.19 14.34 4.32
C LYS A 63 -6.87 13.16 5.00
N ASN A 64 -7.26 12.15 4.23
CA ASN A 64 -7.91 10.95 4.74
C ASN A 64 -6.93 9.84 5.12
N LYS A 65 -5.64 10.06 4.83
CA LYS A 65 -4.54 9.14 5.09
C LYS A 65 -4.67 7.79 4.41
N THR A 66 -5.10 7.83 3.15
CA THR A 66 -5.34 6.64 2.34
C THR A 66 -4.50 6.62 1.05
N VAL A 67 -4.25 5.42 0.54
CA VAL A 67 -3.77 5.18 -0.82
C VAL A 67 -4.89 4.55 -1.65
N HIS A 68 -5.09 5.06 -2.86
CA HIS A 68 -6.15 4.58 -3.76
C HIS A 68 -5.62 3.57 -4.78
N CYS A 69 -6.26 2.41 -4.88
CA CYS A 69 -6.07 1.49 -5.99
C CYS A 69 -7.03 1.84 -7.14
N LYS A 70 -6.51 2.49 -8.18
CA LYS A 70 -7.32 2.92 -9.33
C LYS A 70 -7.90 1.80 -10.21
N PHE A 71 -7.48 0.56 -10.00
CA PHE A 71 -7.88 -0.56 -10.87
C PHE A 71 -9.26 -1.12 -10.51
N HIS A 72 -9.56 -1.18 -9.20
CA HIS A 72 -10.84 -1.70 -8.70
C HIS A 72 -11.37 -0.85 -7.54
N SER A 73 -10.97 0.43 -7.47
CA SER A 73 -11.50 1.42 -6.53
C SER A 73 -11.51 0.92 -5.07
N SER A 74 -10.34 0.54 -4.57
CA SER A 74 -10.15 0.19 -3.15
C SER A 74 -9.21 1.18 -2.50
N ASP A 75 -9.52 1.58 -1.27
CA ASP A 75 -8.71 2.53 -0.49
C ASP A 75 -8.16 1.85 0.75
N PHE A 76 -6.90 2.11 1.04
CA PHE A 76 -6.22 1.54 2.20
C PHE A 76 -5.62 2.65 3.06
N SER A 77 -5.77 2.57 4.38
CA SER A 77 -5.03 3.46 5.27
C SER A 77 -3.54 3.17 5.15
N PHE A 78 -2.72 4.18 4.86
CA PHE A 78 -1.27 3.98 4.88
C PHE A 78 -0.68 3.98 6.31
N GLU A 79 -1.48 4.32 7.32
CA GLU A 79 -1.08 4.23 8.73
C GLU A 79 -1.26 2.82 9.29
N THR A 80 -2.40 2.19 9.01
CA THR A 80 -2.81 0.91 9.63
C THR A 80 -2.89 -0.25 8.66
N GLY A 81 -2.87 0.02 7.36
CA GLY A 81 -3.09 -0.97 6.31
C GLY A 81 -4.56 -1.30 6.05
N GLU A 82 -5.48 -0.90 6.93
CA GLU A 82 -6.90 -1.25 6.86
C GLU A 82 -7.55 -0.80 5.55
N ALA A 83 -8.31 -1.70 4.92
CA ALA A 83 -9.15 -1.36 3.77
C ALA A 83 -10.32 -0.46 4.22
N LYS A 84 -10.32 0.79 3.77
CA LYS A 84 -11.37 1.80 4.03
C LYS A 84 -12.48 1.74 2.99
N GLU A 85 -12.13 1.41 1.75
CA GLU A 85 -13.07 1.06 0.68
C GLU A 85 -12.58 -0.21 -0.02
N TRP A 86 -13.52 -1.04 -0.46
CA TRP A 86 -13.20 -2.31 -1.11
C TRP A 86 -14.08 -2.51 -2.34
N LEU A 87 -13.43 -2.65 -3.50
CA LEU A 87 -14.09 -2.99 -4.77
C LEU A 87 -15.25 -2.04 -5.11
N ASN A 88 -15.12 -0.74 -4.82
CA ASN A 88 -16.19 0.25 -4.99
C ASN A 88 -16.29 0.76 -6.45
N VAL A 89 -16.28 -0.18 -7.40
CA VAL A 89 -16.37 0.13 -8.84
C VAL A 89 -17.76 0.66 -9.19
N LYS A 90 -17.81 1.74 -9.98
CA LYS A 90 -19.06 2.42 -10.36
C LYS A 90 -19.27 2.41 -11.87
N GLY A 91 -20.53 2.53 -12.28
CA GLY A 91 -20.92 2.74 -13.68
C GLY A 91 -20.39 1.68 -14.65
N PHE A 92 -19.60 2.13 -15.63
CA PHE A 92 -19.11 1.30 -16.73
C PHE A 92 -18.16 0.18 -16.27
N GLU A 93 -17.32 0.43 -15.27
CA GLU A 93 -16.41 -0.58 -14.71
C GLU A 93 -17.20 -1.73 -14.07
N LYS A 94 -18.24 -1.40 -13.30
CA LYS A 94 -19.13 -2.39 -12.70
C LYS A 94 -19.83 -3.25 -13.76
N PHE A 95 -20.23 -2.65 -14.88
CA PHE A 95 -20.85 -3.37 -15.99
C PHE A 95 -19.85 -4.32 -16.69
N MET A 96 -18.65 -3.84 -17.01
CA MET A 96 -17.60 -4.66 -17.59
C MET A 96 -17.24 -5.84 -16.68
N MET A 97 -17.08 -5.59 -15.39
CA MET A 97 -16.76 -6.60 -14.40
C MET A 97 -17.88 -7.63 -14.21
N TRP A 98 -19.15 -7.20 -14.27
CA TRP A 98 -20.30 -8.12 -14.29
C TRP A 98 -20.31 -9.02 -15.54
N LEU A 99 -19.90 -8.50 -16.70
CA LEU A 99 -19.74 -9.34 -17.90
C LEU A 99 -18.65 -10.39 -17.69
N PHE A 100 -17.46 -10.01 -17.21
CA PHE A 100 -16.36 -10.96 -16.98
C PHE A 100 -16.72 -12.07 -15.97
N THR A 101 -17.40 -11.74 -14.87
CA THR A 101 -17.79 -12.73 -13.85
C THR A 101 -18.81 -13.77 -14.31
N LYS A 102 -19.49 -13.58 -15.44
CA LYS A 102 -20.36 -14.60 -16.05
C LYS A 102 -19.62 -15.67 -16.83
N PHE A 103 -18.42 -15.35 -17.31
CA PHE A 103 -17.65 -16.24 -18.17
C PHE A 103 -16.45 -16.86 -17.45
N ASP A 104 -16.09 -16.32 -16.27
CA ASP A 104 -14.93 -16.76 -15.51
C ASP A 104 -15.26 -16.92 -14.00
N PRO A 105 -15.25 -18.17 -13.47
CA PRO A 105 -15.51 -18.42 -12.05
C PRO A 105 -14.40 -17.90 -11.12
N ASP A 106 -13.17 -17.77 -11.59
CA ASP A 106 -12.07 -17.18 -10.81
C ASP A 106 -12.27 -15.66 -10.67
N ALA A 107 -12.76 -15.00 -11.72
CA ALA A 107 -13.17 -13.60 -11.63
C ALA A 107 -14.28 -13.41 -10.57
N LYS A 108 -15.28 -14.30 -10.52
CA LYS A 108 -16.33 -14.25 -9.50
C LYS A 108 -15.76 -14.39 -8.08
N LYS A 109 -14.79 -15.28 -7.88
CA LYS A 109 -14.12 -15.46 -6.58
C LYS A 109 -13.34 -14.20 -6.18
N MET A 110 -12.59 -13.60 -7.11
CA MET A 110 -11.82 -12.38 -6.84
C MET A 110 -12.70 -11.17 -6.52
N MET A 111 -13.94 -11.12 -7.04
CA MET A 111 -14.87 -10.02 -6.74
C MET A 111 -15.65 -10.22 -5.43
N THR A 112 -15.64 -11.42 -4.87
CA THR A 112 -16.38 -11.77 -3.64
C THR A 112 -15.45 -12.05 -2.46
N MET A 113 -14.15 -11.86 -2.65
CA MET A 113 -13.20 -12.01 -1.55
C MET A 113 -13.35 -10.89 -0.53
N GLU A 114 -13.17 -11.26 0.73
CA GLU A 114 -13.19 -10.32 1.84
C GLU A 114 -12.06 -9.28 1.71
N PRO A 115 -12.27 -8.04 2.21
CA PRO A 115 -11.23 -7.03 2.27
C PRO A 115 -10.00 -7.54 3.01
N LYS A 116 -8.83 -7.29 2.43
CA LYS A 116 -7.54 -7.58 3.07
C LYS A 116 -6.79 -6.28 3.30
N PRO A 117 -6.15 -6.10 4.47
CA PRO A 117 -5.31 -4.94 4.68
C PRO A 117 -4.10 -4.96 3.72
N VAL A 118 -3.64 -3.78 3.32
CA VAL A 118 -2.30 -3.66 2.74
C VAL A 118 -1.27 -3.86 3.85
N GLU A 119 -0.20 -4.56 3.53
CA GLU A 119 0.91 -4.77 4.47
C GLU A 119 1.59 -3.43 4.79
N THR A 120 1.78 -3.17 6.08
CA THR A 120 2.51 -2.02 6.60
C THR A 120 3.87 -2.47 7.15
N PHE A 121 4.83 -1.55 7.13
CA PHE A 121 6.17 -1.78 7.66
C PHE A 121 6.51 -0.75 8.71
N HIS A 122 7.42 -1.12 9.62
CA HIS A 122 7.92 -0.18 10.61
C HIS A 122 8.80 0.88 9.94
N THR A 123 8.79 2.10 10.48
CA THR A 123 9.64 3.20 10.03
C THR A 123 10.39 3.79 11.21
N LYS A 124 11.59 4.32 10.95
CA LYS A 124 12.32 5.19 11.87
C LYS A 124 13.17 6.18 11.09
N VAL A 125 13.56 7.27 11.75
CA VAL A 125 14.54 8.23 11.24
C VAL A 125 15.80 8.13 12.10
N GLU A 126 16.95 7.92 11.45
CA GLU A 126 18.26 7.82 12.10
C GLU A 126 19.33 8.27 11.09
N ASP A 127 20.28 9.10 11.53
CA ASP A 127 21.33 9.72 10.70
C ASP A 127 20.78 10.43 9.45
N ASP A 128 19.73 11.24 9.61
CA ASP A 128 19.03 11.96 8.53
C ASP A 128 18.48 11.07 7.40
N HIS A 129 18.32 9.77 7.67
CA HIS A 129 17.76 8.82 6.73
C HIS A 129 16.49 8.16 7.28
N VAL A 130 15.58 7.87 6.36
CA VAL A 130 14.43 7.00 6.60
C VAL A 130 14.88 5.55 6.51
N TRP A 131 14.53 4.78 7.53
CA TRP A 131 14.72 3.35 7.60
C TRP A 131 13.38 2.65 7.63
N VAL A 132 13.29 1.52 6.95
CA VAL A 132 12.12 0.64 6.97
C VAL A 132 12.50 -0.69 7.60
N GLY A 133 11.68 -1.13 8.54
CA GLY A 133 11.84 -2.37 9.29
C GLY A 133 10.79 -3.39 8.88
N ILE A 134 11.24 -4.56 8.43
CA ILE A 134 10.37 -5.70 8.08
C ILE A 134 10.44 -6.72 9.23
N ASP A 135 9.28 -7.08 9.78
CA ASP A 135 9.19 -8.14 10.79
C ASP A 135 9.17 -9.52 10.11
N ASN A 136 10.20 -10.32 10.34
CA ASN A 136 10.32 -11.67 9.80
C ASN A 136 9.64 -12.74 10.70
N SER A 137 8.83 -12.33 11.68
CA SER A 137 8.16 -13.23 12.63
C SER A 137 6.78 -13.72 12.17
N ALA A 138 6.34 -13.34 10.97
CA ALA A 138 5.04 -13.69 10.40
C ALA A 138 5.01 -15.09 9.78
#